data_AF-A0A3P5Z2K1-F1
#
_entry.id   AF-A0A3P5Z2K1-F1
#
_cell.length_a   1.000
_cell.length_b   1.000
_cell.length_c   1.000
_cell.angle_alpha   90.00
_cell.angle_beta   90.00
_cell.angle_gamma   90.00
#
_symmetry.space_group_name_H-M   'P 1'
#
loop_
_entity.id
_entity.type
_entity.pdbx_description
1 polymer ?
#
loop_
_entity_poly.entity_id
_entity_poly.type
_entity_poly.pdbx_seq_one_letter_code
_entity_poly.pdbx_strand_id
1 'polypeptide(L)'
;MYDVMLDEAKLCLDLDELKVESSSAPPVKEEDSGYDDYYYDSADDEMDPVEEAKYLQQVRDSDGFDVDFCYHPFGGIMPCGCNDSDTPLAKLGLHCYNIDKGTNLQFRAVKKVNAEAVSFVNYYITLEAVDPDNNHSLVAFQTCVWDSATENKERLRLITKQCRIKPPQVPAAGRNREARGSLWRWDPNAVDKFYTGVMPSWLQDDALTGPNKLQFHEVKDSELQDNEWLNLYAEIALSSERPDMETYLPLEVKKVVVRTKEDVEPSMKLKSSNAIFYTIFKTHRGHECKAIIRQTRDGIQGHMCLEVTCMLGK
;
A
#
# COMPACT_ATOMS: atom_id res chain seq x y z
N MET A 1 14.46 5.60 -16.15
CA MET A 1 13.79 5.49 -14.83
C MET A 1 13.56 6.89 -14.29
N TYR A 2 14.53 7.80 -14.41
CA TYR A 2 14.35 9.24 -14.24
C TYR A 2 13.15 9.85 -15.00
N ASP A 3 12.92 9.51 -16.28
CA ASP A 3 11.80 10.11 -17.04
C ASP A 3 10.40 9.71 -16.53
N VAL A 4 10.27 8.52 -15.93
CA VAL A 4 9.00 8.06 -15.33
C VAL A 4 8.72 8.78 -14.00
N MET A 5 9.78 9.09 -13.25
CA MET A 5 9.70 9.80 -11.97
C MET A 5 9.26 11.26 -12.14
N LEU A 6 9.62 11.88 -13.26
CA LEU A 6 9.22 13.25 -13.58
C LEU A 6 7.73 13.36 -13.96
N ASP A 7 7.18 12.37 -14.65
CA ASP A 7 5.76 12.37 -15.01
C ASP A 7 4.85 12.16 -13.79
N GLU A 8 5.26 11.33 -12.83
CA GLU A 8 4.53 11.13 -11.56
C GLU A 8 4.64 12.35 -10.64
N ALA A 9 5.79 13.03 -10.59
CA ALA A 9 5.96 14.27 -9.84
C ALA A 9 5.17 15.45 -10.46
N LYS A 10 5.06 15.52 -11.79
CA LYS A 10 4.28 16.56 -12.49
C LYS A 10 2.78 16.45 -12.21
N LEU A 11 2.23 15.23 -12.13
CA LEU A 11 0.83 15.01 -11.77
C LEU A 11 0.47 15.55 -10.38
N CYS A 12 1.40 15.53 -9.41
CA CYS A 12 1.19 16.15 -8.10
C CYS A 12 1.26 17.67 -8.13
N LEU A 13 2.12 18.26 -8.98
CA LEU A 13 2.31 19.70 -9.06
C LEU A 13 1.15 20.41 -9.79
N ASP A 14 0.59 19.79 -10.83
CA ASP A 14 -0.53 20.37 -11.60
C ASP A 14 -1.84 20.50 -10.80
N LEU A 15 -1.97 19.77 -9.68
CA LEU A 15 -3.12 19.87 -8.76
C LEU A 15 -3.05 21.07 -7.81
N ASP A 16 -1.85 21.56 -7.49
CA ASP A 16 -1.64 22.68 -6.56
C ASP A 16 -1.73 24.06 -7.26
N GLU A 17 -1.47 24.14 -8.57
CA GLU A 17 -1.51 25.41 -9.31
C GLU A 17 -2.93 25.99 -9.49
N LEU A 18 -3.99 25.22 -9.25
CA LEU A 18 -5.37 25.68 -9.36
C LEU A 18 -5.89 26.46 -8.13
N LYS A 19 -5.04 26.77 -7.14
CA LYS A 19 -5.50 27.40 -5.90
C LYS A 19 -4.55 28.42 -5.25
N VAL A 20 -4.03 29.37 -6.02
CA VAL A 20 -3.46 30.60 -5.43
C VAL A 20 -3.91 31.83 -6.22
N GLU A 21 -5.08 32.37 -5.87
CA GLU A 21 -5.40 33.77 -6.17
C GLU A 21 -4.57 34.66 -5.21
N SER A 22 -3.99 35.71 -5.80
CA SER A 22 -2.93 36.52 -5.22
C SER A 22 -3.39 37.38 -4.04
N SER A 23 -2.58 37.45 -2.98
CA SER A 23 -2.60 38.56 -2.01
C SER A 23 -1.18 38.93 -1.63
N SER A 24 -0.72 40.09 -2.10
CA SER A 24 0.59 40.68 -1.85
C SER A 24 0.74 41.19 -0.41
N ALA A 25 1.82 40.81 0.28
CA ALA A 25 2.28 41.46 1.51
C ALA A 25 3.70 42.04 1.34
N PRO A 26 4.10 43.08 2.11
CA PRO A 26 5.24 43.96 1.78
C PRO A 26 6.60 43.42 2.28
N PRO A 27 7.73 43.99 1.82
CA PRO A 27 9.05 43.42 2.02
C PRO A 27 9.58 43.64 3.45
N VAL A 28 10.05 42.57 4.07
CA VAL A 28 10.77 42.61 5.35
C VAL A 28 12.28 42.71 5.06
N LYS A 29 12.95 43.57 5.83
CA LYS A 29 14.35 43.96 5.69
C LYS A 29 15.29 42.79 6.01
N GLU A 30 16.36 42.70 5.23
CA GLU A 30 17.47 41.76 5.38
C GLU A 30 18.23 42.04 6.69
N GLU A 31 18.29 41.05 7.57
CA GLU A 31 19.31 40.96 8.62
C GLU A 31 20.21 39.75 8.33
N ASP A 32 21.48 40.07 8.15
CA ASP A 32 22.61 39.19 7.87
C ASP A 32 22.86 38.25 9.05
N SER A 33 22.26 37.05 9.02
CA SER A 33 22.61 35.96 9.91
C SER A 33 23.54 35.01 9.17
N GLY A 34 24.83 35.08 9.49
CA GLY A 34 25.86 34.17 8.98
C GLY A 34 25.46 32.71 9.20
N TYR A 35 25.00 32.07 8.12
CA TYR A 35 24.96 30.64 7.98
C TYR A 35 26.14 30.27 7.08
N ASP A 36 27.09 29.52 7.63
CA ASP A 36 28.15 28.89 6.85
C ASP A 36 27.50 28.00 5.79
N ASP A 37 27.71 28.38 4.54
CA ASP A 37 27.28 27.65 3.34
C ASP A 37 28.14 26.38 3.23
N TYR A 38 27.65 25.27 3.79
CA TYR A 38 28.24 23.95 3.57
C TYR A 38 28.03 23.57 2.10
N TYR A 39 28.95 24.02 1.26
CA TYR A 39 29.14 23.52 -0.10
C TYR A 39 29.29 21.99 0.00
N TYR A 40 28.23 21.25 -0.36
CA TYR A 40 28.32 19.81 -0.59
C TYR A 40 29.23 19.62 -1.82
N ASP A 41 30.45 19.16 -1.57
CA ASP A 41 31.42 18.84 -2.61
C ASP A 41 30.91 17.60 -3.36
N SER A 42 30.17 17.81 -4.44
CA SER A 42 29.51 16.78 -5.27
C SER A 42 30.48 15.88 -6.06
N ALA A 43 31.78 15.97 -5.81
CA ALA A 43 32.82 15.31 -6.60
C ALA A 43 33.23 13.92 -6.09
N ASP A 44 32.85 13.53 -4.86
CA ASP A 44 33.24 12.25 -4.24
C ASP A 44 32.11 11.19 -4.18
N ASP A 45 30.94 11.48 -4.76
CA ASP A 45 29.74 10.61 -4.73
C ASP A 45 29.45 9.85 -6.05
N GLU A 46 30.42 9.80 -6.98
CA GLU A 46 30.27 8.98 -8.21
C GLU A 46 30.50 7.50 -7.91
N MET A 47 29.44 6.70 -8.00
CA MET A 47 29.50 5.24 -7.85
C MET A 47 30.46 4.64 -8.88
N ASP A 48 31.30 3.70 -8.44
CA ASP A 48 32.15 2.93 -9.35
C ASP A 48 31.29 2.26 -10.45
N PRO A 49 31.61 2.46 -11.75
CA PRO A 49 30.80 1.92 -12.84
C PRO A 49 30.59 0.40 -12.81
N VAL A 50 31.52 -0.35 -12.19
CA VAL A 50 31.39 -1.81 -12.04
C VAL A 50 30.35 -2.15 -10.97
N GLU A 51 30.39 -1.48 -9.82
CA GLU A 51 29.36 -1.63 -8.79
C GLU A 51 27.98 -1.14 -9.27
N GLU A 52 27.92 -0.05 -10.04
CA GLU A 52 26.66 0.41 -10.66
C GLU A 52 26.09 -0.63 -11.64
N ALA A 53 26.94 -1.17 -12.53
CA ALA A 53 26.50 -2.21 -13.47
C ALA A 53 25.98 -3.47 -12.76
N LYS A 54 26.64 -3.86 -11.66
CA LYS A 54 26.23 -4.98 -10.80
C LYS A 54 24.91 -4.69 -10.10
N TYR A 55 24.75 -3.52 -9.48
CA TYR A 55 23.49 -3.08 -8.88
C TYR A 55 22.34 -3.12 -9.90
N LEU A 56 22.53 -2.50 -11.06
CA LEU A 56 21.52 -2.47 -12.12
C LEU A 56 21.19 -3.88 -12.63
N GLN A 57 22.15 -4.80 -12.67
CA GLN A 57 21.92 -6.21 -13.02
C GLN A 57 21.04 -6.90 -11.97
N GLN A 58 21.36 -6.73 -10.67
CA GLN A 58 20.57 -7.31 -9.58
C GLN A 58 19.12 -6.79 -9.59
N VAL A 59 18.92 -5.48 -9.76
CA VAL A 59 17.58 -4.87 -9.91
C VAL A 59 16.83 -5.49 -11.09
N ARG A 60 17.48 -5.63 -12.26
CA ARG A 60 16.84 -6.20 -13.46
C ARG A 60 16.45 -7.66 -13.31
N ASP A 61 17.31 -8.47 -12.69
CA ASP A 61 17.12 -9.92 -12.60
C ASP A 61 16.10 -10.30 -11.53
N SER A 62 16.12 -9.56 -10.42
CA SER A 62 15.25 -9.83 -9.27
C SER A 62 13.97 -9.00 -9.26
N ASP A 63 13.88 -7.93 -10.04
CA ASP A 63 12.89 -6.85 -9.92
C ASP A 63 12.96 -6.13 -8.56
N GLY A 64 14.17 -5.88 -8.06
CA GLY A 64 14.41 -5.15 -6.81
C GLY A 64 14.36 -6.01 -5.53
N PHE A 65 13.81 -7.22 -5.61
CA PHE A 65 13.65 -8.11 -4.44
C PHE A 65 14.96 -8.72 -3.93
N ASP A 66 15.94 -8.92 -4.79
CA ASP A 66 17.23 -9.53 -4.48
C ASP A 66 18.35 -8.56 -4.90
N VAL A 67 18.47 -7.48 -4.11
CA VAL A 67 19.49 -6.42 -4.26
C VAL A 67 20.30 -6.31 -2.97
N ASP A 68 21.62 -6.37 -3.11
CA ASP A 68 22.60 -6.18 -2.04
C ASP A 68 22.78 -4.70 -1.72
N PHE A 69 23.35 -4.40 -0.54
CA PHE A 69 23.68 -3.02 -0.18
C PHE A 69 24.68 -2.43 -1.19
N CYS A 70 24.27 -1.33 -1.81
CA CYS A 70 25.09 -0.49 -2.66
C CYS A 70 24.84 0.97 -2.25
N TYR A 71 25.90 1.74 -2.05
CA TYR A 71 25.77 3.14 -1.64
C TYR A 71 25.22 3.95 -2.82
N HIS A 72 23.92 4.28 -2.77
CA HIS A 72 23.27 5.09 -3.78
C HIS A 72 22.56 6.26 -3.07
N PRO A 73 23.09 7.50 -3.18
CA PRO A 73 22.64 8.60 -2.33
C PRO A 73 21.17 8.98 -2.53
N PHE A 74 20.57 8.68 -3.69
CA PHE A 74 19.17 8.94 -3.97
C PHE A 74 18.52 7.84 -4.82
N GLY A 75 17.31 7.41 -4.44
CA GLY A 75 16.49 6.50 -5.25
C GLY A 75 16.99 5.05 -5.37
N GLY A 76 18.01 4.67 -4.59
CA GLY A 76 18.52 3.30 -4.58
C GLY A 76 17.63 2.34 -3.80
N ILE A 77 17.55 1.10 -4.29
CA ILE A 77 16.98 -0.02 -3.55
C ILE A 77 18.02 -0.51 -2.54
N MET A 78 17.68 -0.49 -1.26
CA MET A 78 18.55 -0.93 -0.18
C MET A 78 17.90 -2.02 0.67
N PRO A 79 18.66 -3.02 1.14
CA PRO A 79 18.16 -4.00 2.07
C PRO A 79 17.83 -3.33 3.42
N CYS A 80 16.63 -3.58 3.92
CA CYS A 80 16.17 -3.15 5.23
C CYS A 80 15.99 -4.41 6.08
N GLY A 81 16.44 -4.36 7.33
CA GLY A 81 16.12 -5.44 8.27
C GLY A 81 14.60 -5.65 8.37
N CYS A 82 14.17 -6.88 8.69
CA CYS A 82 12.75 -7.16 8.89
C CYS A 82 12.29 -6.58 10.23
N ASN A 83 11.16 -5.89 10.22
CA ASN A 83 10.49 -5.35 11.40
C ASN A 83 9.01 -5.78 11.42
N ASP A 84 8.34 -5.58 12.55
CA ASP A 84 6.94 -6.00 12.71
C ASP A 84 5.97 -5.20 11.82
N SER A 85 6.31 -3.96 11.47
CA SER A 85 5.51 -3.14 10.55
C SER A 85 5.53 -3.63 9.10
N ASP A 86 6.48 -4.49 8.71
CA ASP A 86 6.51 -5.11 7.39
C ASP A 86 5.46 -6.22 7.24
N THR A 87 5.01 -6.81 8.35
CA THR A 87 4.09 -7.96 8.35
C THR A 87 2.73 -7.63 7.71
N PRO A 88 2.04 -6.53 8.07
CA PRO A 88 0.81 -6.13 7.39
C PRO A 88 1.00 -5.89 5.87
N LEU A 89 2.13 -5.30 5.46
CA LEU A 89 2.43 -5.08 4.03
C LEU A 89 2.64 -6.41 3.29
N ALA A 90 3.34 -7.36 3.91
CA ALA A 90 3.56 -8.70 3.39
C ALA A 90 2.23 -9.46 3.22
N LYS A 91 1.38 -9.43 4.25
CA LYS A 91 0.03 -10.02 4.23
C LYS A 91 -0.86 -9.36 3.16
N LEU A 92 -0.77 -8.04 2.96
CA LEU A 92 -1.55 -7.32 1.94
C LEU A 92 -1.25 -7.83 0.53
N GLY A 93 0.02 -7.99 0.18
CA GLY A 93 0.41 -8.58 -1.10
C GLY A 93 -0.09 -10.02 -1.29
N LEU A 94 0.02 -10.84 -0.24
CA LEU A 94 -0.48 -12.21 -0.28
C LEU A 94 -2.01 -12.27 -0.44
N HIS A 95 -2.74 -11.39 0.25
CA HIS A 95 -4.18 -11.23 0.13
C HIS A 95 -4.60 -10.80 -1.29
N CYS A 96 -3.89 -9.83 -1.87
CA CYS A 96 -4.10 -9.41 -3.26
C CYS A 96 -3.97 -10.58 -4.24
N TYR A 97 -2.91 -11.38 -4.09
CA TYR A 97 -2.67 -12.58 -4.91
C TYR A 97 -3.74 -13.66 -4.73
N ASN A 98 -4.14 -13.95 -3.48
CA ASN A 98 -5.16 -14.95 -3.18
C ASN A 98 -6.49 -14.60 -3.84
N ILE A 99 -6.89 -13.33 -3.86
CA ILE A 99 -8.07 -12.89 -4.60
C ILE A 99 -7.89 -13.09 -6.10
N ASP A 100 -6.75 -12.68 -6.67
CA ASP A 100 -6.52 -12.74 -8.13
C ASP A 100 -6.46 -14.18 -8.67
N LYS A 101 -5.96 -15.11 -7.87
CA LYS A 101 -5.75 -16.51 -8.27
C LYS A 101 -6.78 -17.47 -7.70
N GLY A 102 -7.64 -17.00 -6.78
CA GLY A 102 -8.57 -17.86 -6.05
C GLY A 102 -7.84 -18.89 -5.18
N THR A 103 -6.68 -18.53 -4.62
CA THR A 103 -5.86 -19.40 -3.75
C THR A 103 -6.07 -19.03 -2.28
N ASN A 104 -5.56 -19.87 -1.37
CA ASN A 104 -5.62 -19.64 0.07
C ASN A 104 -4.23 -19.76 0.73
N LEU A 105 -3.22 -19.13 0.14
CA LEU A 105 -1.87 -19.12 0.72
C LEU A 105 -1.89 -18.39 2.08
N GLN A 106 -1.34 -19.03 3.10
CA GLN A 106 -1.33 -18.53 4.47
C GLN A 106 0.04 -17.94 4.81
N PHE A 107 0.07 -16.71 5.31
CA PHE A 107 1.32 -16.06 5.71
C PHE A 107 2.01 -16.83 6.84
N ARG A 108 3.33 -17.02 6.72
CA ARG A 108 4.15 -17.64 7.78
C ARG A 108 5.16 -16.67 8.40
N ALA A 109 5.97 -16.02 7.58
CA ALA A 109 7.00 -15.09 8.07
C ALA A 109 7.54 -14.20 6.94
N VAL A 110 7.90 -12.97 7.27
CA VAL A 110 8.77 -12.14 6.43
C VAL A 110 10.19 -12.68 6.51
N LYS A 111 10.87 -12.81 5.38
CA LYS A 111 12.26 -13.32 5.31
C LYS A 111 13.25 -12.23 4.94
N LYS A 112 12.83 -11.27 4.12
CA LYS A 112 13.67 -10.17 3.64
C LYS A 112 12.81 -9.01 3.18
N VAL A 113 13.31 -7.80 3.42
CA VAL A 113 12.72 -6.57 2.91
C VAL A 113 13.83 -5.75 2.27
N ASN A 114 13.59 -5.27 1.06
CA ASN A 114 14.35 -4.18 0.48
C ASN A 114 13.42 -2.97 0.36
N ALA A 115 13.92 -1.77 0.55
CA ALA A 115 13.14 -0.54 0.39
C ALA A 115 13.81 0.43 -0.56
N GLU A 116 13.01 1.27 -1.18
CA GLU A 116 13.44 2.29 -2.12
C GLU A 116 12.69 3.58 -1.82
N ALA A 117 13.44 4.61 -1.44
CA ALA A 117 12.91 5.95 -1.21
C ALA A 117 12.85 6.72 -2.54
N VAL A 118 11.65 6.83 -3.09
CA VAL A 118 11.28 7.66 -4.25
C VAL A 118 10.49 8.87 -3.75
N SER A 119 9.38 9.28 -4.39
CA SER A 119 8.48 10.27 -3.79
C SER A 119 7.87 9.81 -2.46
N PHE A 120 7.79 8.49 -2.24
CA PHE A 120 7.47 7.80 -0.99
C PHE A 120 8.28 6.49 -0.92
N VAL A 121 7.77 5.40 -0.35
CA VAL A 121 8.58 4.19 -0.13
C VAL A 121 7.98 2.99 -0.86
N ASN A 122 8.76 2.36 -1.75
CA ASN A 122 8.47 1.01 -2.23
C ASN A 122 9.12 -0.01 -1.28
N TYR A 123 8.34 -0.99 -0.84
CA TYR A 123 8.80 -2.14 -0.05
C TYR A 123 8.77 -3.39 -0.91
N TYR A 124 9.94 -3.96 -1.20
CA TYR A 124 10.13 -5.20 -1.93
C TYR A 124 10.30 -6.33 -0.90
N ILE A 125 9.21 -7.01 -0.59
CA ILE A 125 9.14 -7.99 0.50
C ILE A 125 9.23 -9.40 -0.07
N THR A 126 10.15 -10.20 0.47
CA THR A 126 10.15 -11.66 0.30
C THR A 126 9.66 -12.31 1.59
N LEU A 127 8.61 -13.11 1.48
CA LEU A 127 7.98 -13.82 2.59
C LEU A 127 7.88 -15.32 2.30
N GLU A 128 7.61 -16.08 3.36
CA GLU A 128 7.26 -17.49 3.29
C GLU A 128 5.77 -17.64 3.59
N ALA A 129 5.09 -18.43 2.78
CA ALA A 129 3.69 -18.79 2.95
C ALA A 129 3.54 -20.32 2.99
N VAL A 130 2.43 -20.78 3.57
CA VAL A 130 2.01 -22.17 3.56
C VAL A 130 0.87 -22.32 2.56
N ASP A 131 0.97 -23.31 1.69
CA ASP A 131 -0.11 -23.70 0.79
C ASP A 131 -0.90 -24.86 1.43
N PRO A 132 -2.06 -24.59 2.07
CA PRO A 132 -2.85 -25.64 2.71
C PRO A 132 -3.40 -26.65 1.71
N ASP A 133 -3.62 -26.25 0.46
CA ASP A 133 -4.19 -27.12 -0.59
C ASP A 133 -3.13 -28.05 -1.20
N ASN A 134 -1.85 -27.75 -0.99
CA ASN A 134 -0.72 -28.54 -1.44
C ASN A 134 0.10 -29.09 -0.27
N ASN A 135 -0.52 -29.98 0.53
CA ASN A 135 0.11 -30.70 1.65
C ASN A 135 0.81 -29.77 2.67
N HIS A 136 0.27 -28.57 2.91
CA HIS A 136 0.91 -27.56 3.77
C HIS A 136 2.35 -27.23 3.35
N SER A 137 2.65 -27.29 2.04
CA SER A 137 3.97 -27.01 1.51
C SER A 137 4.36 -25.54 1.71
N LEU A 138 5.66 -25.30 1.87
CA LEU A 138 6.21 -23.97 2.01
C LEU A 138 6.45 -23.36 0.64
N VAL A 139 5.97 -22.14 0.46
CA VAL A 139 6.06 -21.37 -0.77
C VAL A 139 6.80 -20.07 -0.48
N ALA A 140 7.87 -19.81 -1.22
CA ALA A 140 8.52 -18.50 -1.22
C ALA A 140 7.67 -17.53 -2.07
N PHE A 141 7.34 -16.38 -1.52
CA PHE A 141 6.47 -15.39 -2.15
C PHE A 141 7.12 -14.01 -2.12
N GLN A 142 6.83 -13.19 -3.12
CA GLN A 142 7.37 -11.86 -3.31
C GLN A 142 6.24 -10.87 -3.55
N THR A 143 6.25 -9.75 -2.82
CA THR A 143 5.33 -8.63 -3.03
C THR A 143 6.02 -7.28 -2.99
N CYS A 144 5.69 -6.40 -3.94
CA CYS A 144 6.06 -4.99 -3.88
C CYS A 144 4.85 -4.18 -3.42
N VAL A 145 5.00 -3.45 -2.32
CA VAL A 145 3.97 -2.53 -1.79
C VAL A 145 4.54 -1.12 -1.78
N TRP A 146 3.81 -0.20 -2.38
CA TRP A 146 4.11 1.22 -2.37
C TRP A 146 3.26 1.91 -1.31
N ASP A 147 3.91 2.45 -0.28
CA ASP A 147 3.32 3.46 0.59
C ASP A 147 3.34 4.77 -0.19
N SER A 148 2.17 5.31 -0.54
CA SER A 148 1.99 6.41 -1.50
C SER A 148 1.61 7.71 -0.81
N ALA A 149 1.70 8.83 -1.54
CA ALA A 149 1.02 10.08 -1.18
C ALA A 149 -0.44 9.83 -0.85
N THR A 150 -0.91 10.54 0.17
CA THR A 150 -2.33 10.70 0.43
C THR A 150 -2.87 11.85 -0.42
N GLU A 151 -4.05 11.66 -1.01
CA GLU A 151 -4.67 12.61 -1.94
C GLU A 151 -6.06 13.06 -1.50
N ASN A 152 -6.79 12.21 -0.78
CA ASN A 152 -8.23 12.27 -0.59
C ASN A 152 -8.65 12.28 0.89
N LYS A 153 -7.81 12.85 1.77
CA LYS A 153 -7.95 12.92 3.24
C LYS A 153 -7.90 11.57 3.96
N GLU A 154 -7.52 10.51 3.28
CA GLU A 154 -7.00 9.29 3.89
C GLU A 154 -5.71 9.59 4.66
N ARG A 155 -5.43 8.76 5.67
CA ARG A 155 -4.21 8.85 6.49
C ARG A 155 -3.10 7.94 5.97
N LEU A 156 -3.47 6.91 5.22
CA LEU A 156 -2.56 5.94 4.63
C LEU A 156 -3.11 5.49 3.29
N ARG A 157 -2.22 5.36 2.30
CA ARG A 157 -2.52 4.82 0.98
C ARG A 157 -1.47 3.78 0.60
N LEU A 158 -1.87 2.51 0.53
CA LEU A 158 -1.00 1.40 0.17
C LEU A 158 -1.40 0.82 -1.18
N ILE A 159 -0.44 0.65 -2.08
CA ILE A 159 -0.67 0.07 -3.41
C ILE A 159 0.24 -1.14 -3.60
N THR A 160 -0.33 -2.31 -3.81
CA THR A 160 0.43 -3.46 -4.29
C THR A 160 0.77 -3.27 -5.77
N LYS A 161 2.05 -3.35 -6.13
CA LYS A 161 2.55 -3.19 -7.51
C LYS A 161 2.91 -4.52 -8.17
N GLN A 162 3.19 -5.55 -7.36
CA GLN A 162 3.50 -6.88 -7.84
C GLN A 162 3.30 -7.90 -6.74
N CYS A 163 2.67 -9.03 -7.06
CA CYS A 163 2.47 -10.14 -6.13
C CYS A 163 2.74 -11.47 -6.86
N ARG A 164 3.69 -12.30 -6.41
CA ARG A 164 4.05 -13.55 -7.11
C ARG A 164 4.69 -14.62 -6.21
N ILE A 165 4.56 -15.88 -6.62
CA ILE A 165 5.36 -16.99 -6.10
C ILE A 165 6.79 -16.94 -6.71
N LYS A 166 7.81 -17.27 -5.90
CA LYS A 166 9.22 -17.38 -6.30
C LYS A 166 9.57 -18.86 -6.58
N PRO A 167 10.29 -19.18 -7.68
CA PRO A 167 10.80 -18.28 -8.70
C PRO A 167 9.71 -17.75 -9.64
N PRO A 168 9.92 -16.58 -10.29
CA PRO A 168 8.96 -16.06 -11.25
C PRO A 168 8.73 -17.03 -12.40
N GLN A 169 7.47 -17.19 -12.81
CA GLN A 169 7.07 -18.09 -13.90
C GLN A 169 7.68 -17.70 -15.26
N VAL A 170 8.02 -16.42 -15.44
CA VAL A 170 8.67 -15.91 -16.66
C VAL A 170 10.07 -15.38 -16.31
N PRO A 171 11.14 -15.93 -16.93
CA PRO A 171 12.52 -15.46 -16.73
C PRO A 171 12.69 -13.98 -17.06
N ALA A 172 13.59 -13.29 -16.37
CA ALA A 172 13.89 -11.87 -16.60
C ALA A 172 14.28 -11.56 -18.06
N ALA A 173 15.00 -12.48 -18.72
CA ALA A 173 15.45 -12.36 -20.11
C ALA A 173 14.30 -12.33 -21.16
N GLY A 174 13.09 -12.80 -20.81
CA GLY A 174 11.94 -12.82 -21.71
C GLY A 174 10.97 -11.65 -21.53
N ARG A 175 11.24 -10.72 -20.58
CA ARG A 175 10.29 -9.65 -20.21
C ARG A 175 10.64 -8.35 -20.92
N ASN A 176 9.72 -7.83 -21.75
CA ASN A 176 9.84 -6.50 -22.36
C ASN A 176 9.88 -5.42 -21.25
N ARG A 177 10.89 -4.54 -21.30
CA ARG A 177 11.12 -3.45 -20.33
C ARG A 177 9.96 -2.45 -20.29
N GLU A 178 9.34 -2.14 -21.42
CA GLU A 178 8.22 -1.20 -21.51
C GLU A 178 6.95 -1.81 -20.93
N ALA A 179 6.68 -3.08 -21.26
CA ALA A 179 5.59 -3.85 -20.63
C ALA A 179 5.79 -3.97 -19.12
N ARG A 180 7.04 -4.11 -18.65
CA ARG A 180 7.38 -4.11 -17.22
C ARG A 180 7.03 -2.77 -16.58
N GLY A 181 7.46 -1.63 -17.13
CA GLY A 181 7.15 -0.32 -16.56
C GLY A 181 5.66 0.04 -16.58
N SER A 182 4.90 -0.49 -17.54
CA SER A 182 3.44 -0.32 -17.59
C SER A 182 2.72 -1.18 -16.54
N LEU A 183 3.22 -2.38 -16.24
CA LEU A 183 2.57 -3.29 -15.28
C LEU A 183 2.75 -2.88 -13.82
N TRP A 184 3.66 -1.94 -13.52
CA TRP A 184 3.94 -1.48 -12.15
C TRP A 184 3.24 -0.15 -11.82
N ARG A 185 2.65 0.49 -12.83
CA ARG A 185 1.95 1.77 -12.66
C ARG A 185 0.49 1.51 -12.35
N TRP A 186 0.05 2.10 -11.26
CA TRP A 186 -1.35 2.14 -10.87
C TRP A 186 -2.14 3.01 -11.86
N ASP A 187 -3.24 2.51 -12.40
CA ASP A 187 -4.14 3.30 -13.24
C ASP A 187 -5.35 3.80 -12.42
N PRO A 188 -5.34 5.04 -11.90
CA PRO A 188 -6.47 5.57 -11.15
C PRO A 188 -7.72 5.77 -12.02
N ASN A 189 -7.59 5.86 -13.35
CA ASN A 189 -8.71 6.07 -14.25
C ASN A 189 -9.51 4.80 -14.53
N ALA A 190 -8.92 3.62 -14.25
CA ALA A 190 -9.60 2.34 -14.37
C ALA A 190 -10.59 2.07 -13.22
N VAL A 191 -10.49 2.84 -12.12
CA VAL A 191 -11.37 2.69 -10.95
C VAL A 191 -12.67 3.48 -11.17
N ASP A 192 -13.81 2.84 -10.88
CA ASP A 192 -15.11 3.51 -10.97
C ASP A 192 -15.19 4.73 -10.04
N LYS A 193 -15.73 5.84 -10.55
CA LYS A 193 -15.81 7.12 -9.82
C LYS A 193 -16.45 7.00 -8.43
N PHE A 194 -17.36 6.04 -8.22
CA PHE A 194 -17.95 5.78 -6.91
C PHE A 194 -16.91 5.44 -5.83
N TYR A 195 -15.81 4.80 -6.22
CA TYR A 195 -14.72 4.40 -5.34
C TYR A 195 -13.51 5.33 -5.44
N THR A 196 -13.70 6.59 -5.83
CA THR A 196 -12.62 7.59 -5.95
C THR A 196 -12.97 8.88 -5.20
N GLY A 197 -12.00 9.80 -5.08
CA GLY A 197 -12.18 11.10 -4.43
C GLY A 197 -12.13 11.02 -2.91
N VAL A 198 -12.55 12.09 -2.23
CA VAL A 198 -12.44 12.21 -0.77
C VAL A 198 -13.03 11.01 -0.02
N MET A 199 -12.31 10.52 1.00
CA MET A 199 -12.78 9.44 1.86
C MET A 199 -14.16 9.76 2.45
N PRO A 200 -15.12 8.81 2.44
CA PRO A 200 -16.45 9.06 2.94
C PRO A 200 -16.45 9.28 4.45
N SER A 201 -17.47 9.96 4.96
CA SER A 201 -17.70 10.03 6.40
C SER A 201 -18.13 8.68 6.95
N TRP A 202 -18.11 8.55 8.28
CA TRP A 202 -18.69 7.40 8.97
C TRP A 202 -20.18 7.21 8.60
N LEU A 203 -20.68 5.99 8.79
CA LEU A 203 -22.07 5.61 8.52
C LEU A 203 -23.07 6.53 9.24
N GLN A 204 -24.12 6.92 8.53
CA GLN A 204 -25.30 7.58 9.11
C GLN A 204 -26.23 6.54 9.75
N ASP A 205 -27.02 6.97 10.74
CA ASP A 205 -27.88 6.07 11.53
C ASP A 205 -28.92 5.31 10.68
N ASP A 206 -29.34 5.90 9.56
CA ASP A 206 -30.30 5.32 8.62
C ASP A 206 -29.65 4.58 7.45
N ALA A 207 -28.31 4.43 7.40
CA ALA A 207 -27.62 3.83 6.26
C ALA A 207 -28.11 2.41 5.91
N LEU A 208 -28.51 1.63 6.93
CA LEU A 208 -29.00 0.26 6.79
C LEU A 208 -30.52 0.15 6.58
N THR A 209 -31.27 1.24 6.76
CA THR A 209 -32.74 1.25 6.69
C THR A 209 -33.28 2.18 5.60
N GLY A 210 -32.46 3.12 5.14
CA GLY A 210 -32.77 4.13 4.16
C GLY A 210 -32.80 3.64 2.71
N PRO A 211 -32.92 4.58 1.75
CA PRO A 211 -33.12 4.24 0.34
C PRO A 211 -31.93 3.49 -0.29
N ASN A 212 -30.72 3.70 0.24
CA ASN A 212 -29.49 3.08 -0.26
C ASN A 212 -29.11 1.78 0.45
N LYS A 213 -29.98 1.22 1.30
CA LYS A 213 -29.66 0.04 2.13
C LYS A 213 -29.11 -1.16 1.34
N LEU A 214 -29.50 -1.32 0.07
CA LEU A 214 -29.05 -2.42 -0.80
C LEU A 214 -27.55 -2.34 -1.13
N GLN A 215 -26.95 -1.16 -0.99
CA GLN A 215 -25.50 -0.99 -1.14
C GLN A 215 -24.72 -1.53 0.06
N PHE A 216 -25.37 -1.68 1.22
CA PHE A 216 -24.72 -2.02 2.47
C PHE A 216 -25.01 -3.46 2.88
N HIS A 217 -24.02 -4.10 3.50
CA HIS A 217 -24.18 -5.37 4.17
C HIS A 217 -23.44 -5.33 5.51
N GLU A 218 -24.16 -5.64 6.59
CA GLU A 218 -23.55 -5.86 7.90
C GLU A 218 -23.05 -7.30 7.98
N VAL A 219 -21.75 -7.45 8.10
CA VAL A 219 -21.07 -8.75 8.08
C VAL A 219 -21.45 -9.52 9.34
N LYS A 220 -21.93 -10.75 9.16
CA LYS A 220 -22.32 -11.65 10.26
C LYS A 220 -21.10 -12.27 10.92
N ASP A 221 -21.22 -12.73 12.15
CA ASP A 221 -20.13 -13.39 12.88
C ASP A 221 -19.55 -14.60 12.13
N SER A 222 -20.39 -15.40 11.47
CA SER A 222 -19.93 -16.52 10.63
C SER A 222 -19.09 -16.05 9.44
N GLU A 223 -19.48 -14.93 8.81
CA GLU A 223 -18.75 -14.35 7.69
C GLU A 223 -17.45 -13.71 8.16
N LEU A 224 -17.40 -13.11 9.36
CA LEU A 224 -16.15 -12.62 9.96
C LEU A 224 -15.15 -13.76 10.19
N GLN A 225 -15.62 -14.92 10.67
CA GLN A 225 -14.78 -16.12 10.86
C GLN A 225 -14.25 -16.65 9.53
N ASP A 226 -15.08 -16.68 8.48
CA ASP A 226 -14.66 -17.13 7.14
C ASP A 226 -13.74 -16.12 6.42
N ASN A 227 -13.68 -14.87 6.89
CA ASN A 227 -12.95 -13.77 6.26
C ASN A 227 -11.94 -13.14 7.23
N GLU A 228 -11.01 -13.95 7.74
CA GLU A 228 -9.97 -13.51 8.68
C GLU A 228 -9.12 -12.34 8.16
N TRP A 229 -9.06 -12.13 6.84
CA TRP A 229 -8.41 -10.98 6.22
C TRP A 229 -9.03 -9.63 6.61
N LEU A 230 -10.25 -9.60 7.15
CA LEU A 230 -10.82 -8.37 7.72
C LEU A 230 -10.04 -7.89 8.95
N ASN A 231 -9.38 -8.80 9.68
CA ASN A 231 -8.43 -8.41 10.74
C ASN A 231 -7.20 -7.71 10.16
N LEU A 232 -6.71 -8.13 8.99
CA LEU A 232 -5.60 -7.45 8.31
C LEU A 232 -5.97 -5.99 7.99
N TYR A 233 -7.20 -5.71 7.55
CA TYR A 233 -7.61 -4.33 7.24
C TYR A 233 -7.67 -3.46 8.50
N ALA A 234 -8.05 -4.06 9.64
CA ALA A 234 -7.98 -3.38 10.93
C ALA A 234 -6.54 -3.18 11.41
N GLU A 235 -5.62 -4.15 11.20
CA GLU A 235 -4.18 -4.01 11.51
C GLU A 235 -3.57 -2.86 10.70
N ILE A 236 -3.86 -2.79 9.40
CA ILE A 236 -3.41 -1.71 8.52
C ILE A 236 -4.01 -0.37 8.97
N ALA A 237 -5.31 -0.32 9.30
CA ALA A 237 -5.93 0.90 9.80
C ALA A 237 -5.35 1.37 11.12
N LEU A 238 -5.00 0.47 12.02
CA LEU A 238 -4.30 0.85 13.24
C LEU A 238 -2.92 1.44 12.93
N SER A 239 -2.19 0.85 11.97
CA SER A 239 -0.87 1.34 11.57
C SER A 239 -0.88 2.75 10.97
N SER A 240 -2.01 3.22 10.39
CA SER A 240 -2.12 4.58 9.87
C SER A 240 -2.05 5.66 10.97
N GLU A 241 -2.31 5.30 12.22
CA GLU A 241 -2.13 6.19 13.38
C GLU A 241 -0.68 6.24 13.88
N ARG A 242 0.21 5.45 13.26
CA ARG A 242 1.60 5.22 13.66
C ARG A 242 1.77 4.91 15.16
N PRO A 243 0.95 4.03 15.76
CA PRO A 243 1.19 3.57 17.11
C PRO A 243 2.32 2.55 17.12
N ASP A 244 2.90 2.33 18.30
CA ASP A 244 3.71 1.13 18.54
C ASP A 244 2.80 -0.11 18.42
N MET A 245 2.89 -0.84 17.30
CA MET A 245 1.94 -1.92 16.98
C MET A 245 1.98 -3.07 17.99
N GLU A 246 3.16 -3.40 18.54
CA GLU A 246 3.32 -4.42 19.58
C GLU A 246 2.45 -4.11 20.80
N THR A 247 2.29 -2.82 21.09
CA THR A 247 1.55 -2.32 22.24
C THR A 247 0.02 -2.46 22.09
N TYR A 248 -0.52 -2.51 20.88
CA TYR A 248 -1.96 -2.47 20.61
C TYR A 248 -2.53 -3.76 20.00
N LEU A 249 -1.66 -4.65 19.53
CA LEU A 249 -2.03 -5.98 19.04
C LEU A 249 -2.06 -7.03 20.19
N PRO A 250 -2.81 -8.13 20.03
CA PRO A 250 -3.79 -8.36 18.96
C PRO A 250 -5.01 -7.44 19.11
N LEU A 251 -5.67 -7.16 17.99
CA LEU A 251 -6.95 -6.46 17.96
C LEU A 251 -8.10 -7.45 17.73
N GLU A 252 -9.30 -7.02 18.07
CA GLU A 252 -10.53 -7.78 17.86
C GLU A 252 -11.50 -6.95 17.02
N VAL A 253 -11.79 -7.41 15.80
CA VAL A 253 -12.83 -6.81 14.96
C VAL A 253 -14.21 -7.11 15.55
N LYS A 254 -14.98 -6.06 15.84
CA LYS A 254 -16.29 -6.12 16.50
C LYS A 254 -17.46 -6.01 15.52
N LYS A 255 -17.30 -5.16 14.51
CA LYS A 255 -18.35 -4.91 13.52
C LYS A 255 -17.71 -4.50 12.21
N VAL A 256 -18.20 -5.07 11.12
CA VAL A 256 -17.86 -4.65 9.76
C VAL A 256 -19.14 -4.41 8.99
N VAL A 257 -19.22 -3.26 8.34
CA VAL A 257 -20.23 -2.99 7.31
C VAL A 257 -19.49 -2.78 6.01
N VAL A 258 -19.83 -3.55 4.98
CA VAL A 258 -19.30 -3.39 3.63
C VAL A 258 -20.29 -2.62 2.78
N ARG A 259 -19.78 -1.71 1.94
CA ARG A 259 -20.54 -0.94 0.98
C ARG A 259 -19.99 -1.16 -0.43
N THR A 260 -20.89 -1.50 -1.35
CA THR A 260 -20.59 -1.65 -2.78
C THR A 260 -21.55 -0.80 -3.61
N LYS A 261 -21.09 -0.35 -4.78
CA LYS A 261 -21.95 0.27 -5.81
C LYS A 261 -22.91 -0.76 -6.39
N GLU A 262 -22.40 -1.97 -6.61
CA GLU A 262 -23.11 -3.06 -7.25
C GLU A 262 -24.16 -3.63 -6.30
N ASP A 263 -25.38 -3.79 -6.82
CA ASP A 263 -26.48 -4.46 -6.13
C ASP A 263 -26.34 -5.98 -6.27
N VAL A 264 -25.31 -6.51 -5.58
CA VAL A 264 -25.07 -7.95 -5.44
C VAL A 264 -25.58 -8.45 -4.09
N GLU A 265 -25.86 -9.75 -4.04
CA GLU A 265 -26.22 -10.47 -2.83
C GLU A 265 -25.28 -10.11 -1.66
N PRO A 266 -25.80 -9.98 -0.42
CA PRO A 266 -25.03 -9.42 0.69
C PRO A 266 -23.69 -10.15 0.95
N SER A 267 -23.68 -11.47 0.91
CA SER A 267 -22.46 -12.28 1.09
C SER A 267 -21.45 -12.16 -0.05
N MET A 268 -21.90 -11.75 -1.25
CA MET A 268 -21.03 -11.51 -2.40
C MET A 268 -20.35 -10.14 -2.34
N LYS A 269 -20.85 -9.19 -1.54
CA LYS A 269 -20.21 -7.88 -1.37
C LYS A 269 -18.78 -7.99 -0.86
N LEU A 270 -18.50 -8.94 0.04
CA LEU A 270 -17.16 -9.24 0.55
C LEU A 270 -16.19 -9.77 -0.51
N LYS A 271 -16.70 -10.30 -1.63
CA LYS A 271 -15.91 -10.79 -2.76
C LYS A 271 -15.73 -9.75 -3.86
N SER A 272 -16.23 -8.53 -3.67
CA SER A 272 -16.18 -7.48 -4.67
C SER A 272 -14.75 -6.98 -4.84
N SER A 273 -14.36 -6.73 -6.09
CA SER A 273 -13.04 -6.17 -6.40
C SER A 273 -12.84 -4.78 -5.79
N ASN A 274 -13.90 -3.98 -5.77
CA ASN A 274 -13.94 -2.65 -5.17
C ASN A 274 -14.99 -2.62 -4.07
N ALA A 275 -14.64 -2.08 -2.91
CA ALA A 275 -15.54 -2.00 -1.76
C ALA A 275 -15.07 -0.94 -0.76
N ILE A 276 -16.00 -0.45 0.06
CA ILE A 276 -15.70 0.41 1.21
C ILE A 276 -16.12 -0.34 2.47
N PHE A 277 -15.22 -0.47 3.42
CA PHE A 277 -15.42 -1.15 4.69
C PHE A 277 -15.45 -0.14 5.82
N TYR A 278 -16.47 -0.25 6.66
CA TYR A 278 -16.62 0.50 7.90
C TYR A 278 -16.42 -0.49 9.05
N THR A 279 -15.29 -0.38 9.72
CA THR A 279 -14.85 -1.37 10.70
C THR A 279 -14.75 -0.75 12.07
N ILE A 280 -15.38 -1.38 13.05
CA ILE A 280 -15.17 -1.12 14.48
C ILE A 280 -14.32 -2.26 15.03
N PHE A 281 -13.23 -1.93 15.69
CA PHE A 281 -12.37 -2.91 16.33
C PHE A 281 -11.87 -2.42 17.68
N LYS A 282 -11.48 -3.34 18.55
CA LYS A 282 -10.95 -3.05 19.88
C LYS A 282 -9.51 -3.52 19.96
N THR A 283 -8.62 -2.64 20.39
CA THR A 283 -7.21 -2.99 20.64
C THR A 283 -7.05 -3.79 21.92
N HIS A 284 -5.92 -4.47 22.09
CA HIS A 284 -5.57 -5.17 23.33
C HIS A 284 -5.70 -4.27 24.58
N ARG A 285 -5.35 -2.98 24.45
CA ARG A 285 -5.47 -1.96 25.52
C ARG A 285 -6.89 -1.51 25.81
N GLY A 286 -7.86 -2.01 25.07
CA GLY A 286 -9.26 -1.74 25.26
C GLY A 286 -9.79 -0.50 24.56
N HIS A 287 -8.96 0.20 23.76
CA HIS A 287 -9.42 1.32 22.95
C HIS A 287 -10.28 0.81 21.80
N GLU A 288 -11.50 1.35 21.70
CA GLU A 288 -12.36 1.13 20.55
C GLU A 288 -11.97 2.10 19.43
N CYS A 289 -11.79 1.56 18.22
CA CYS A 289 -11.36 2.29 17.04
C CYS A 289 -12.39 2.15 15.94
N LYS A 290 -12.53 3.21 15.14
CA LYS A 290 -13.36 3.24 13.94
C LYS A 290 -12.47 3.46 12.73
N ALA A 291 -12.57 2.58 11.73
CA ALA A 291 -11.80 2.70 10.50
C ALA A 291 -12.69 2.64 9.27
N ILE A 292 -12.34 3.45 8.28
CA ILE A 292 -12.92 3.44 6.95
C ILE A 292 -11.80 3.01 6.00
N ILE A 293 -12.02 1.91 5.29
CA ILE A 293 -11.06 1.34 4.35
C ILE A 293 -11.73 1.29 2.99
N ARG A 294 -11.13 1.94 1.99
CA ARG A 294 -11.55 1.82 0.60
C ARG A 294 -10.56 0.92 -0.14
N GLN A 295 -11.05 -0.21 -0.63
CA GLN A 295 -10.31 -1.15 -1.45
C GLN A 295 -10.70 -0.93 -2.90
N THR A 296 -9.69 -0.77 -3.77
CA THR A 296 -9.90 -0.63 -5.22
C THR A 296 -8.90 -1.45 -6.02
N ARG A 297 -9.27 -1.76 -7.27
CA ARG A 297 -8.46 -2.45 -8.27
C ARG A 297 -8.58 -1.75 -9.61
N ASP A 298 -7.46 -1.65 -10.31
CA ASP A 298 -7.34 -1.06 -11.66
C ASP A 298 -7.48 -2.11 -12.79
N GLY A 299 -7.69 -3.38 -12.43
CA GLY A 299 -7.81 -4.49 -13.37
C GLY A 299 -6.48 -5.18 -13.74
N ILE A 300 -5.34 -4.68 -13.25
CA ILE A 300 -4.04 -5.31 -13.41
C ILE A 300 -3.83 -6.36 -12.30
N GLN A 301 -3.32 -7.54 -12.65
CA GLN A 301 -3.04 -8.58 -11.66
C GLN A 301 -1.89 -8.17 -10.73
N GLY A 302 -2.05 -8.44 -9.44
CA GLY A 302 -1.14 -8.02 -8.39
C GLY A 302 -1.31 -6.57 -7.97
N HIS A 303 -2.30 -5.85 -8.53
CA HIS A 303 -2.66 -4.49 -8.15
C HIS A 303 -3.91 -4.43 -7.27
N MET A 304 -3.74 -3.75 -6.15
CA MET A 304 -4.78 -3.40 -5.18
C MET A 304 -4.33 -2.14 -4.44
N CYS A 305 -5.23 -1.17 -4.36
CA CYS A 305 -5.04 0.04 -3.57
C CYS A 305 -5.94 -0.03 -2.32
N LEU A 306 -5.36 0.28 -1.17
CA LEU A 306 -6.07 0.51 0.09
C LEU A 306 -5.88 1.95 0.54
N GLU A 307 -6.97 2.69 0.64
CA GLU A 307 -7.01 4.02 1.26
C GLU A 307 -7.68 3.91 2.61
N VAL A 308 -7.03 4.44 3.65
CA VAL A 308 -7.41 4.14 5.03
C VAL A 308 -7.48 5.40 5.87
N THR A 309 -8.57 5.52 6.61
CA THR A 309 -8.75 6.50 7.68
C THR A 309 -9.08 5.77 8.97
N CYS A 310 -8.34 6.03 10.03
CA CYS A 310 -8.60 5.49 11.36
C CYS A 310 -8.91 6.62 12.36
N MET A 311 -9.77 6.33 13.32
CA MET A 311 -10.18 7.21 14.40
C MET A 311 -10.09 6.43 15.71
N LEU A 312 -9.11 6.80 16.54
CA LEU A 312 -8.98 6.27 17.90
C LEU A 312 -10.08 6.88 18.79
N GLY A 313 -10.88 6.02 19.42
CA GLY A 313 -11.77 6.44 20.50
C GLY A 313 -10.97 7.03 21.65
N LYS A 314 -11.43 8.15 22.20
CA LYS A 314 -10.85 8.79 23.38
C LYS A 314 -11.18 8.03 24.65
#